data_AF-A0A9P5MZY6-F1
#
_entry.id   AF-A0A9P5MZY6-F1
#
_cell.length_a   1.000
_cell.length_b   1.000
_cell.length_c   1.000
_cell.angle_alpha   90.00
_cell.angle_beta   90.00
_cell.angle_gamma   90.00
#
_symmetry.space_group_name_H-M   'P 1'
#
loop_
_entity.id
_entity.type
_entity.pdbx_description
1 polymer ?
#
loop_
_entity_poly.entity_id
_entity_poly.type
_entity_poly.pdbx_seq_one_letter_code
_entity_poly.pdbx_strand_id
1 'polypeptide(L)'
;MYPWVRAHTTSANTNSELRSALGRGYLQAGQLNQAEAHFAAITVDTNAPVTTKALNATFLASARRDWEAVGMLLRELVEQDDANYAVHHRHRRRAAAWHGCYESWERTPMNFFFQAVNNLAVALLGQGKLKEGIEVLEAALETSPSTLAMAEPFVFNLSTLYELRSNSIIHWGRQEARATN
;
A
#
# COMPACT_ATOMS: atom_id res chain seq x y z
N MET A 1 13.74 22.30 40.22
CA MET A 1 14.47 22.24 38.93
C MET A 1 14.34 20.81 38.42
N TYR A 2 13.40 20.53 37.51
CA TYR A 2 13.00 19.16 37.18
C TYR A 2 13.88 18.52 36.08
N PRO A 3 14.22 17.22 36.16
CA PRO A 3 15.27 16.59 35.34
C PRO A 3 14.77 15.91 34.05
N TRP A 4 13.52 16.14 33.60
CA TRP A 4 12.92 15.36 32.50
C TRP A 4 12.95 16.02 31.12
N VAL A 5 13.71 17.10 30.91
CA VAL A 5 14.00 17.55 29.55
C VAL A 5 15.08 16.63 28.98
N ARG A 6 14.67 15.40 28.62
CA ARG A 6 15.49 14.54 27.75
C ARG A 6 15.70 15.33 26.46
N ALA A 7 16.97 15.51 26.10
CA ALA A 7 17.36 15.99 24.80
C ALA A 7 16.58 15.19 23.76
N HIS A 8 15.71 15.86 23.00
CA HIS A 8 15.10 15.26 21.84
C HIS A 8 16.27 15.03 20.88
N THR A 9 16.57 13.78 20.56
CA THR A 9 17.50 13.40 19.50
C THR A 9 16.89 13.79 18.15
N THR A 10 16.82 15.10 17.89
CA THR A 10 16.26 15.71 16.69
C THR A 10 17.37 16.00 15.69
N SER A 11 17.87 15.03 14.91
CA SER A 11 18.78 15.47 13.84
C SER A 11 18.84 14.68 12.55
N ALA A 12 18.56 13.37 12.53
CA ALA A 12 18.62 12.60 11.27
C ALA A 12 17.24 12.25 10.70
N ASN A 13 16.39 11.54 11.46
CA ASN A 13 15.10 11.04 10.96
C ASN A 13 14.08 12.16 10.63
N THR A 14 14.05 13.24 11.41
CA THR A 14 13.17 14.38 11.12
C THR A 14 13.51 15.04 9.78
N ASN A 15 14.77 14.97 9.34
CA ASN A 15 15.20 15.50 8.05
C ASN A 15 14.66 14.64 6.89
N SER A 16 14.72 13.31 7.00
CA SER A 16 14.23 12.39 5.97
C SER A 16 12.70 12.37 5.88
N GLU A 17 11.99 12.45 7.00
CA GLU A 17 10.52 12.57 7.05
C GLU A 17 10.04 13.89 6.45
N LEU A 18 10.62 15.03 6.88
CA LEU A 18 10.29 16.35 6.35
C LEU A 18 10.58 16.43 4.86
N ARG A 19 11.73 15.90 4.42
CA ARG A 19 12.10 15.86 3.00
C ARG A 19 11.15 14.99 2.19
N SER A 20 10.68 13.87 2.74
CA SER A 20 9.65 13.04 2.09
C SER A 20 8.33 13.80 1.96
N ALA A 21 7.93 14.53 3.01
CA ALA A 21 6.72 15.34 2.99
C ALA A 21 6.78 16.45 1.94
N LEU A 22 7.91 17.16 1.82
CA LEU A 22 8.14 18.14 0.76
C LEU A 22 8.08 17.51 -0.62
N GLY A 23 8.74 16.36 -0.82
CA GLY A 23 8.70 15.62 -2.08
C GLY A 23 7.27 15.26 -2.49
N ARG A 24 6.43 14.78 -1.55
CA ARG A 24 5.01 14.50 -1.80
C ARG A 24 4.21 15.77 -2.13
N GLY A 25 4.48 16.88 -1.44
CA GLY A 25 3.85 18.17 -1.74
C GLY A 25 4.15 18.64 -3.18
N TYR A 26 5.40 18.55 -3.60
CA TYR A 26 5.79 18.84 -4.98
C TYR A 26 5.15 17.90 -6.00
N LEU A 27 5.04 16.62 -5.66
CA LEU A 27 4.41 15.61 -6.51
C LEU A 27 2.92 15.90 -6.71
N GLN A 28 2.21 16.27 -5.64
CA GLN A 28 0.80 16.70 -5.69
C GLN A 28 0.61 17.99 -6.50
N ALA A 29 1.59 18.89 -6.47
CA ALA A 29 1.61 20.11 -7.29
C ALA A 29 2.01 19.86 -8.77
N GLY A 30 2.27 18.61 -9.17
CA GLY A 30 2.72 18.26 -10.53
C GLY A 30 4.18 18.62 -10.83
N GLN A 31 4.96 19.01 -9.82
CA GLN A 31 6.36 19.42 -9.96
C GLN A 31 7.30 18.21 -9.83
N LEU A 32 7.24 17.28 -10.79
CA LEU A 32 7.91 15.97 -10.73
C LEU A 32 9.43 16.08 -10.51
N ASN A 33 10.11 17.00 -11.20
CA ASN A 33 11.57 17.16 -11.07
C ASN A 33 11.98 17.56 -9.64
N GLN A 34 11.18 18.39 -8.97
CA GLN A 34 11.45 18.82 -7.61
C GLN A 34 11.15 17.69 -6.61
N ALA A 35 10.04 16.98 -6.81
CA ALA A 35 9.71 15.80 -6.03
C ALA A 35 10.83 14.74 -6.10
N GLU A 36 11.33 14.46 -7.31
CA GLU A 36 12.40 13.50 -7.54
C GLU A 36 13.71 13.92 -6.86
N ALA A 37 14.09 15.20 -6.91
CA ALA A 37 15.26 15.70 -6.21
C ALA A 37 15.18 15.48 -4.69
N HIS A 38 14.00 15.69 -4.10
CA HIS A 38 13.77 15.42 -2.68
C HIS A 38 13.85 13.93 -2.35
N PHE A 39 13.26 13.06 -3.17
CA PHE A 39 13.29 11.62 -2.94
C PHE A 39 14.68 11.00 -3.16
N ALA A 40 15.41 11.42 -4.20
CA ALA A 40 16.76 10.93 -4.50
C ALA A 40 17.73 11.19 -3.33
N ALA A 41 17.62 12.35 -2.68
CA ALA A 41 18.41 12.68 -1.49
C ALA A 41 18.12 11.76 -0.29
N ILE A 42 16.92 11.15 -0.22
CA ILE A 42 16.55 10.20 0.84
C ILE A 42 17.02 8.80 0.49
N THR A 43 17.03 8.41 -0.79
CA THR A 43 17.53 7.11 -1.24
C THR A 43 18.96 6.87 -0.77
N VAL A 44 19.81 7.89 -0.87
CA VAL A 44 21.23 7.83 -0.46
C VAL A 44 21.46 8.01 1.05
N ASP A 45 20.46 8.46 1.81
CA ASP A 45 20.56 8.60 3.27
C ASP A 45 20.51 7.22 3.94
N THR A 46 21.63 6.77 4.52
CA THR A 46 21.72 5.46 5.18
C THR A 46 20.88 5.35 6.44
N ASN A 47 20.48 6.47 7.03
CA ASN A 47 19.66 6.49 8.24
C ASN A 47 18.15 6.55 7.96
N ALA A 48 17.77 6.84 6.71
CA ALA A 48 16.35 6.91 6.34
C ALA A 48 15.71 5.51 6.38
N PRO A 49 14.49 5.38 6.96
CA PRO A 49 13.78 4.10 7.00
C PRO A 49 13.56 3.51 5.59
N VAL A 50 13.75 2.19 5.47
CA VAL A 50 13.55 1.45 4.20
C VAL A 50 12.13 1.65 3.67
N THR A 51 11.13 1.63 4.56
CA THR A 51 9.72 1.89 4.24
C THR A 51 9.50 3.28 3.63
N THR A 52 10.17 4.31 4.17
CA THR A 52 10.12 5.68 3.62
C THR A 52 10.71 5.74 2.22
N LYS A 53 11.85 5.06 1.99
CA LYS A 53 12.46 4.98 0.65
C LYS A 53 11.54 4.27 -0.35
N ALA A 54 10.98 3.13 0.06
CA ALA A 54 10.05 2.35 -0.76
C ALA A 54 8.81 3.16 -1.12
N LEU A 55 8.16 3.83 -0.15
CA LEU A 55 6.98 4.67 -0.44
C LEU A 55 7.29 5.82 -1.39
N ASN A 56 8.41 6.52 -1.20
CA ASN A 56 8.81 7.61 -2.07
C ASN A 56 9.04 7.12 -3.51
N ALA A 57 9.66 5.95 -3.67
CA ALA A 57 9.81 5.30 -4.98
C ALA A 57 8.45 4.93 -5.59
N THR A 58 7.53 4.37 -4.80
CA THR A 58 6.17 4.04 -5.22
C THR A 58 5.40 5.27 -5.71
N PHE A 59 5.45 6.39 -4.97
CA PHE A 59 4.79 7.62 -5.38
C PHE A 59 5.34 8.19 -6.68
N LEU A 60 6.67 8.15 -6.87
CA LEU A 60 7.31 8.60 -8.11
C LEU A 60 6.93 7.71 -9.30
N ALA A 61 6.95 6.38 -9.12
CA ALA A 61 6.52 5.44 -10.15
C ALA A 61 5.03 5.64 -10.51
N SER A 62 4.19 5.89 -9.51
CA SER A 62 2.76 6.20 -9.70
C SER A 62 2.56 7.48 -10.51
N ALA A 63 3.31 8.55 -10.20
CA ALA A 63 3.27 9.79 -10.96
C ALA A 63 3.72 9.62 -12.41
N ARG A 64 4.59 8.64 -12.68
CA ARG A 64 5.04 8.26 -14.02
C ARG A 64 4.11 7.27 -14.73
N ARG A 65 3.05 6.81 -14.05
CA ARG A 65 2.12 5.76 -14.52
C ARG A 65 2.82 4.43 -14.82
N ASP A 66 3.94 4.18 -14.15
CA ASP A 66 4.64 2.90 -14.23
C ASP A 66 4.00 1.91 -13.26
N TRP A 67 2.81 1.43 -13.64
CA TRP A 67 2.01 0.56 -12.77
C TRP A 67 2.69 -0.77 -12.46
N GLU A 68 3.57 -1.24 -13.34
CA GLU A 68 4.35 -2.45 -13.11
C GLU A 68 5.35 -2.26 -11.96
N ALA A 69 6.15 -1.19 -12.01
CA ALA A 69 7.07 -0.86 -10.93
C ALA A 69 6.34 -0.59 -9.60
N VAL A 70 5.20 0.13 -9.65
CA VAL A 70 4.36 0.37 -8.46
C VAL A 70 3.91 -0.95 -7.82
N GLY A 71 3.41 -1.90 -8.64
CA GLY A 71 2.95 -3.18 -8.14
C GLY A 71 4.08 -4.04 -7.55
N MET A 72 5.27 -4.02 -8.17
CA MET A 72 6.44 -4.72 -7.64
C MET A 72 6.88 -4.16 -6.28
N LEU A 73 7.04 -2.84 -6.17
CA LEU A 73 7.46 -2.16 -4.93
C LEU A 73 6.46 -2.38 -3.79
N LEU A 74 5.16 -2.30 -4.09
CA LEU A 74 4.12 -2.50 -3.07
C LEU A 74 4.00 -3.96 -2.64
N ARG A 75 4.20 -4.94 -3.53
CA ARG A 75 4.25 -6.36 -3.12
C ARG A 75 5.43 -6.62 -2.20
N GLU A 76 6.62 -6.14 -2.57
CA GLU A 76 7.80 -6.29 -1.72
C GLU A 76 7.55 -5.69 -0.33
N LEU A 77 6.92 -4.52 -0.27
CA LEU A 77 6.59 -3.86 0.98
C LEU A 77 5.59 -4.65 1.84
N VAL A 78 4.56 -5.20 1.21
CA VAL A 78 3.54 -6.04 1.86
C VAL A 78 4.14 -7.37 2.35
N GLU A 79 5.09 -7.95 1.59
CA GLU A 79 5.80 -9.18 1.97
C GLU A 79 6.81 -8.96 3.10
N GLN A 80 7.43 -7.77 3.17
CA GLN A 80 8.40 -7.41 4.21
C GLN A 80 7.75 -7.08 5.56
N ASP A 81 6.57 -6.46 5.56
CA ASP A 81 5.91 -5.97 6.77
C ASP A 81 5.10 -7.06 7.50
N ASP A 82 4.91 -8.25 6.91
CA ASP A 82 4.12 -9.29 7.57
C ASP A 82 4.59 -10.73 7.31
N ALA A 83 5.07 -11.35 8.39
CA ALA A 83 5.22 -12.79 8.50
C ALA A 83 3.87 -13.55 8.42
N ASN A 84 2.71 -12.87 8.42
CA ASN A 84 1.38 -13.47 8.26
C ASN A 84 0.74 -13.31 6.85
N TYR A 85 0.95 -12.22 6.12
CA TYR A 85 0.37 -12.06 4.76
C TYR A 85 0.92 -13.10 3.77
N ALA A 86 2.24 -13.32 3.77
CA ALA A 86 2.88 -14.36 2.94
C ALA A 86 2.40 -15.78 3.31
N VAL A 87 2.02 -16.01 4.56
CA VAL A 87 1.54 -17.31 5.06
C VAL A 87 0.10 -17.58 4.61
N HIS A 88 -0.77 -16.56 4.52
CA HIS A 88 -2.15 -16.75 4.03
C HIS A 88 -2.22 -16.94 2.50
N HIS A 89 -1.43 -16.18 1.73
CA HIS A 89 -1.41 -16.33 0.27
C HIS A 89 -0.80 -17.67 -0.19
N ARG A 90 0.12 -18.26 0.61
CA ARG A 90 0.74 -19.56 0.29
C ARG A 90 -0.02 -20.76 0.85
N HIS A 91 -0.91 -20.57 1.84
CA HIS A 91 -1.72 -21.65 2.41
C HIS A 91 -3.17 -21.22 2.66
N ARG A 92 -4.05 -21.60 1.72
CA ARG A 92 -5.52 -21.50 1.80
C ARG A 92 -6.17 -22.34 2.94
N ARG A 93 -5.43 -22.72 4.00
CA ARG A 93 -5.90 -23.48 5.17
C ARG A 93 -4.99 -23.27 6.38
N ARG A 94 -5.23 -22.26 7.23
CA ARG A 94 -5.19 -22.33 8.72
C ARG A 94 -5.27 -20.95 9.37
N ALA A 95 -6.47 -20.56 9.78
CA ALA A 95 -6.76 -19.37 10.58
C ALA A 95 -6.34 -19.48 12.07
N ALA A 96 -5.30 -20.26 12.42
CA ALA A 96 -5.04 -20.65 13.82
C ALA A 96 -3.77 -20.04 14.46
N ALA A 97 -2.94 -19.29 13.73
CA ALA A 97 -1.71 -18.69 14.29
C ALA A 97 -1.96 -17.35 15.02
N TRP A 98 -3.20 -16.89 15.09
CA TRP A 98 -3.59 -15.52 15.45
C TRP A 98 -3.39 -15.12 16.92
N HIS A 99 -3.29 -16.06 17.86
CA HIS A 99 -3.33 -15.73 19.29
C HIS A 99 -1.97 -15.42 19.93
N GLY A 100 -0.85 -15.74 19.28
CA GLY A 100 0.49 -15.57 19.89
C GLY A 100 1.21 -14.27 19.54
N CYS A 101 0.71 -13.50 18.58
CA CYS A 101 1.45 -12.37 18.02
C CYS A 101 1.03 -11.02 18.60
N TYR A 102 -0.03 -10.93 19.40
CA TYR A 102 -0.67 -9.66 19.80
C TYR A 102 0.24 -8.69 20.59
N GLU A 103 1.28 -9.21 21.27
CA GLU A 103 2.21 -8.38 22.06
C GLU A 103 3.32 -7.69 21.22
N SER A 104 3.45 -8.01 19.91
CA SER A 104 4.49 -7.44 19.05
C SER A 104 4.04 -6.24 18.19
N TRP A 105 2.74 -5.89 18.21
CA TRP A 105 2.12 -4.94 17.26
C TRP A 105 2.23 -3.45 17.64
N GLU A 106 2.76 -3.12 18.81
CA GLU A 106 2.88 -1.72 19.25
C GLU A 106 4.06 -0.96 18.61
N ARG A 107 4.86 -1.64 17.77
CA ARG A 107 6.12 -1.07 17.26
C ARG A 107 6.11 -0.71 15.78
N THR A 108 5.15 -1.20 15.00
CA THR A 108 4.90 -0.78 13.62
C THR A 108 3.58 -0.02 13.58
N PRO A 109 3.51 1.17 12.98
CA PRO A 109 2.23 1.86 12.84
C PRO A 109 1.31 1.00 11.97
N MET A 110 0.32 0.35 12.63
CA MET A 110 -0.73 -0.52 12.08
C MET A 110 -1.39 -0.02 10.78
N ASN A 111 -1.25 1.25 10.47
CA ASN A 111 -1.81 1.87 9.28
C ASN A 111 -1.00 1.59 8.00
N PHE A 112 0.27 1.20 8.10
CA PHE A 112 1.15 1.12 6.93
C PHE A 112 0.87 -0.08 6.03
N PHE A 113 0.77 -1.28 6.62
CA PHE A 113 0.44 -2.52 5.92
C PHE A 113 -0.86 -2.38 5.10
N PHE A 114 -1.94 -1.92 5.74
CA PHE A 114 -3.25 -1.78 5.07
C PHE A 114 -3.24 -0.69 3.98
N GLN A 115 -2.46 0.38 4.15
CA GLN A 115 -2.25 1.36 3.07
C GLN A 115 -1.51 0.76 1.89
N ALA A 116 -0.46 -0.04 2.13
CA ALA A 116 0.29 -0.71 1.08
C ALA A 116 -0.57 -1.70 0.30
N VAL A 117 -1.37 -2.52 1.01
CA VAL A 117 -2.35 -3.45 0.41
C VAL A 117 -3.38 -2.69 -0.42
N ASN A 118 -3.95 -1.60 0.11
CA ASN A 118 -4.95 -0.81 -0.62
C ASN A 118 -4.36 -0.21 -1.90
N ASN A 119 -3.16 0.37 -1.81
CA ASN A 119 -2.47 0.94 -2.96
C ASN A 119 -2.03 -0.14 -3.96
N LEU A 120 -1.72 -1.35 -3.51
CA LEU A 120 -1.38 -2.49 -4.38
C LEU A 120 -2.59 -2.88 -5.23
N ALA A 121 -3.78 -2.94 -4.63
CA ALA A 121 -5.00 -3.24 -5.37
C ALA A 121 -5.29 -2.21 -6.48
N VAL A 122 -5.05 -0.92 -6.21
CA VAL A 122 -5.16 0.15 -7.22
C VAL A 122 -4.11 -0.01 -8.33
N ALA A 123 -2.87 -0.35 -7.97
CA ALA A 123 -1.82 -0.61 -8.96
C ALA A 123 -2.16 -1.80 -9.87
N LEU A 124 -2.72 -2.87 -9.29
CA LEU A 124 -3.18 -4.04 -10.03
C LEU A 124 -4.33 -3.72 -10.98
N LEU A 125 -5.25 -2.85 -10.57
CA LEU A 125 -6.25 -2.29 -11.47
C LEU A 125 -5.61 -1.54 -12.65
N GLY A 126 -4.61 -0.69 -12.39
CA GLY A 126 -3.85 0.02 -13.42
C GLY A 126 -3.12 -0.90 -14.41
N GLN A 127 -2.76 -2.11 -13.97
CA GLN A 127 -2.20 -3.18 -14.80
C GLN A 127 -3.26 -4.01 -15.55
N GLY A 128 -4.55 -3.75 -15.34
CA GLY A 128 -5.65 -4.58 -15.87
C GLY A 128 -5.88 -5.90 -15.11
N LYS A 129 -5.19 -6.13 -13.99
CA LYS A 129 -5.28 -7.33 -13.16
C LYS A 129 -6.40 -7.22 -12.12
N LEU A 130 -7.61 -6.91 -12.60
CA LEU A 130 -8.78 -6.64 -11.75
C LEU A 130 -9.06 -7.75 -10.72
N LYS A 131 -8.99 -9.01 -11.15
CA LYS A 131 -9.26 -10.16 -10.28
C LYS A 131 -8.26 -10.25 -9.12
N GLU A 132 -6.98 -10.04 -9.42
CA GLU A 132 -5.91 -10.10 -8.41
C GLU A 132 -6.04 -8.94 -7.42
N GLY A 133 -6.42 -7.73 -7.88
CA GLY A 133 -6.68 -6.61 -7.00
C GLY A 133 -7.80 -6.89 -5.98
N ILE A 134 -8.87 -7.58 -6.41
CA ILE A 134 -9.95 -8.01 -5.50
C ILE A 134 -9.41 -9.04 -4.50
N GLU A 135 -8.70 -10.07 -4.97
CA GLU A 135 -8.16 -11.13 -4.10
C GLU A 135 -7.23 -10.57 -3.01
N VAL A 136 -6.42 -9.56 -3.33
CA VAL A 136 -5.54 -8.86 -2.38
C VAL A 136 -6.34 -8.16 -1.28
N LEU A 137 -7.38 -7.40 -1.62
CA LEU A 137 -8.21 -6.71 -0.64
C LEU A 137 -9.05 -7.68 0.18
N GLU A 138 -9.61 -8.73 -0.42
CA GLU A 138 -10.38 -9.73 0.33
C GLU A 138 -9.53 -10.47 1.35
N ALA A 139 -8.32 -10.89 0.95
CA ALA A 139 -7.40 -11.55 1.87
C ALA A 139 -7.08 -10.67 3.08
N ALA A 140 -6.82 -9.38 2.87
CA ALA A 140 -6.58 -8.46 3.97
C ALA A 140 -7.84 -8.26 4.84
N LEU A 141 -9.02 -8.11 4.22
CA LEU A 141 -10.28 -7.97 4.95
C LEU A 141 -10.58 -9.18 5.83
N GLU A 142 -10.33 -10.40 5.36
CA GLU A 142 -10.48 -11.63 6.14
C GLU A 142 -9.57 -11.64 7.38
N THR A 143 -8.35 -11.09 7.24
CA THR A 143 -7.38 -11.05 8.34
C THR A 143 -7.72 -10.01 9.40
N SER A 144 -8.35 -8.90 9.03
CA SER A 144 -8.68 -7.82 9.98
C SER A 144 -9.99 -7.11 9.63
N PRO A 145 -11.15 -7.77 9.81
CA PRO A 145 -12.44 -7.22 9.37
C PRO A 145 -12.81 -5.90 10.06
N SER A 146 -12.60 -5.79 11.37
CA SER A 146 -12.98 -4.62 12.16
C SER A 146 -12.16 -3.38 11.82
N THR A 147 -10.86 -3.54 11.59
CA THR A 147 -9.95 -2.45 11.23
C THR A 147 -10.24 -1.95 9.81
N LEU A 148 -10.36 -2.87 8.86
CA LEU A 148 -10.47 -2.53 7.45
C LEU A 148 -11.87 -2.08 7.02
N ALA A 149 -12.93 -2.58 7.67
CA ALA A 149 -14.29 -2.11 7.40
C ALA A 149 -14.49 -0.62 7.76
N MET A 150 -13.69 -0.09 8.69
CA MET A 150 -13.72 1.33 9.08
C MET A 150 -12.78 2.20 8.24
N ALA A 151 -11.90 1.60 7.44
CA ALA A 151 -11.02 2.33 6.53
C ALA A 151 -11.78 2.64 5.23
N GLU A 152 -12.45 3.79 5.18
CA GLU A 152 -13.24 4.22 4.01
C GLU A 152 -12.50 4.07 2.66
N PRO A 153 -11.22 4.46 2.51
CA PRO A 153 -10.51 4.28 1.23
C PRO A 153 -10.36 2.81 0.80
N PHE A 154 -10.34 1.89 1.76
CA PHE A 154 -10.24 0.46 1.50
C PHE A 154 -11.58 -0.11 1.00
N VAL A 155 -12.67 0.17 1.72
CA VAL A 155 -14.02 -0.27 1.34
C VAL A 155 -14.41 0.32 0.00
N PHE A 156 -14.13 1.60 -0.22
CA PHE A 156 -14.38 2.29 -1.49
C PHE A 156 -13.68 1.60 -2.67
N ASN A 157 -12.39 1.29 -2.53
CA ASN A 157 -11.64 0.62 -3.59
C ASN A 157 -12.17 -0.79 -3.85
N LEU A 158 -12.48 -1.57 -2.80
CA LEU A 158 -13.07 -2.89 -2.96
C LEU A 158 -14.42 -2.84 -3.69
N SER A 159 -15.31 -1.91 -3.30
CA SER A 159 -16.59 -1.69 -3.98
C SER A 159 -16.39 -1.31 -5.45
N THR A 160 -15.44 -0.41 -5.75
CA THR A 160 -15.11 0.01 -7.12
C THR A 160 -14.65 -1.17 -7.97
N LEU A 161 -13.77 -2.02 -7.46
CA LEU A 161 -13.31 -3.21 -8.19
C LEU A 161 -14.46 -4.19 -8.45
N TYR A 162 -15.35 -4.36 -7.48
CA TYR A 162 -16.55 -5.20 -7.65
C TYR A 162 -17.52 -4.65 -8.69
N GLU A 163 -17.73 -3.34 -8.73
CA GLU A 163 -18.53 -2.67 -9.75
C GLU A 163 -17.94 -2.90 -11.15
N LEU A 164 -16.63 -2.68 -11.32
CA LEU A 164 -15.94 -2.92 -12.60
C LEU A 164 -16.04 -4.38 -13.06
N ARG A 165 -15.94 -5.32 -12.11
CA ARG A 165 -16.09 -6.75 -12.39
C ARG A 165 -17.51 -7.08 -12.86
N SER A 166 -18.52 -6.56 -12.17
CA SER A 166 -19.92 -6.75 -12.53
C SER A 166 -20.22 -6.20 -13.93
N ASN A 167 -19.78 -4.97 -14.21
CA ASN A 167 -19.94 -4.33 -15.52
C ASN A 167 -19.27 -5.13 -16.64
N SER A 168 -18.08 -5.68 -16.39
CA SER A 168 -17.39 -6.54 -17.34
C SER A 168 -18.21 -7.79 -17.69
N ILE A 169 -18.77 -8.47 -16.69
CA ILE A 169 -19.60 -9.66 -16.88
C ILE A 169 -20.87 -9.33 -17.68
N ILE A 170 -21.54 -8.23 -17.37
CA ILE A 170 -22.75 -7.78 -18.10
C ILE A 170 -22.41 -7.49 -19.57
N HIS A 171 -21.26 -6.87 -19.86
CA HIS A 171 -20.82 -6.61 -21.22
C HIS A 171 -20.53 -7.89 -22.01
N TRP A 172 -19.89 -8.89 -21.40
CA TRP A 172 -19.68 -10.20 -22.03
C TRP A 172 -21.00 -10.92 -22.33
N GLY A 173 -21.92 -10.98 -21.37
CA GLY A 173 -23.23 -11.62 -21.60
C GLY A 173 -24.04 -10.97 -22.73
N ARG A 174 -23.93 -9.65 -22.90
CA ARG A 174 -24.57 -8.93 -24.03
C ARG A 174 -23.92 -9.20 -25.38
N GLN A 175 -22.60 -9.40 -25.45
CA GLN A 175 -21.92 -9.75 -26.69
C GLN A 175 -22.24 -11.18 -27.12
N GLU A 176 -22.27 -12.12 -26.18
CA GLU A 176 -22.56 -13.52 -26.45
C GLU A 176 -24.02 -13.75 -26.88
N ALA A 177 -24.97 -13.02 -26.29
CA ALA A 177 -26.37 -13.02 -26.71
C ALA A 177 -26.59 -12.39 -28.11
N ARG A 178 -25.68 -11.53 -28.59
CA ARG A 178 -25.73 -10.97 -29.95
C ARG A 178 -25.05 -11.86 -30.99
N ALA A 179 -24.13 -12.73 -30.57
CA ALA A 179 -23.43 -13.66 -31.46
C ALA A 179 -24.23 -14.94 -31.74
N THR A 180 -25.26 -15.22 -30.92
CA THR A 180 -26.12 -16.40 -31.01
C THR A 180 -27.48 -16.14 -31.66
N ASN A 181 -27.75 -14.90 -32.09
CA ASN A 181 -28.93 -14.45 -32.82
C ASN A 181 -28.55 -13.99 -34.23
#